data_AF-A0A367LZP7-F1
#
_entry.id   AF-A0A367LZP7-F1
#
_cell.length_a   1.000
_cell.length_b   1.000
_cell.length_c   1.000
_cell.angle_alpha   90.00
_cell.angle_beta   90.00
_cell.angle_gamma   90.00
#
_symmetry.space_group_name_H-M   'P 1'
#
loop_
_entity.id
_entity.type
_entity.pdbx_description
1 polymer ?
#
loop_
_entity_poly.entity_id
_entity_poly.type
_entity_poly.pdbx_seq_one_letter_code
_entity_poly.pdbx_strand_id
1 'polypeptide(L)'
;IARLEMSDRGGWALTTAQGVEIQIGRDHVVDKIRRFVSIYDKALKDQISNIARIDLRYPNGLAVAWREPVTPATVATASAVQ
;
A
#
# COMPACT_ATOMS: atom_id res chain seq x y z
N ILE A 1 -7.04 7.68 -9.82
CA ILE A 1 -7.05 8.08 -8.38
C ILE A 1 -8.48 7.93 -7.90
N ALA A 2 -8.72 7.27 -6.76
CA ALA A 2 -10.08 7.15 -6.20
C ALA A 2 -10.36 8.20 -5.12
N ARG A 3 -9.35 8.53 -4.30
CA ARG A 3 -9.49 9.55 -3.25
C ARG A 3 -8.15 10.23 -2.97
N LEU A 4 -8.17 11.52 -2.69
CA LEU A 4 -7.02 12.29 -2.19
C LEU A 4 -7.50 13.10 -0.98
N GLU A 5 -6.81 12.96 0.14
CA GLU A 5 -7.20 13.54 1.42
C GLU A 5 -6.05 14.32 2.04
N MET A 6 -6.38 15.46 2.64
CA MET A 6 -5.47 16.23 3.49
C MET A 6 -6.03 16.24 4.90
N SER A 7 -5.23 15.81 5.86
CA SER A 7 -5.56 15.89 7.28
C SER A 7 -5.49 17.32 7.81
N ASP A 8 -6.10 17.59 8.96
CA ASP A 8 -6.03 18.89 9.66
C ASP A 8 -4.61 19.35 9.96
N ARG A 9 -3.65 18.42 10.01
CA ARG A 9 -2.21 18.69 10.23
C ARG A 9 -1.44 18.90 8.92
N GLY A 10 -2.12 18.96 7.77
CA GLY A 10 -1.54 19.18 6.45
C GLY A 10 -0.89 17.94 5.82
N GLY A 11 -1.03 16.76 6.42
CA GLY A 11 -0.52 15.51 5.85
C GLY A 11 -1.44 14.98 4.75
N TRP A 12 -0.85 14.59 3.62
CA TRP A 12 -1.57 14.03 2.47
C TRP A 12 -1.59 12.50 2.48
N ALA A 13 -2.73 11.95 2.08
CA ALA A 13 -2.94 10.54 1.79
C ALA A 13 -3.72 10.36 0.48
N LEU A 14 -3.43 9.28 -0.24
CA LEU A 14 -4.01 8.95 -1.55
C LEU A 14 -4.51 7.51 -1.54
N THR A 15 -5.71 7.29 -2.06
CA THR A 15 -6.24 5.95 -2.34
C THR A 15 -6.36 5.74 -3.84
N THR A 16 -5.76 4.66 -4.35
CA THR A 16 -5.85 4.30 -5.78
C THR A 16 -7.17 3.61 -6.10
N ALA A 17 -7.51 3.49 -7.38
CA ALA A 17 -8.72 2.77 -7.81
C ALA A 17 -8.65 1.26 -7.48
N GLN A 18 -7.44 0.74 -7.29
CA GLN A 18 -7.13 -0.64 -6.93
C GLN A 18 -7.12 -0.85 -5.41
N GLY A 19 -7.56 0.14 -4.62
CA GLY A 19 -7.63 0.07 -3.17
C GLY A 19 -6.27 0.11 -2.46
N VAL A 20 -5.22 0.60 -3.12
CA VAL A 20 -3.90 0.79 -2.49
C VAL A 20 -3.91 2.13 -1.76
N GLU A 21 -3.53 2.11 -0.49
CA GLU A 21 -3.37 3.31 0.33
C GLU A 21 -1.94 3.84 0.27
N ILE A 22 -1.76 5.13 0.00
CA ILE A 22 -0.45 5.77 -0.07
C ILE A 22 -0.41 6.92 0.94
N GLN A 23 0.43 6.78 1.97
CA GLN A 23 0.68 7.81 2.98
C GLN A 23 1.85 8.69 2.51
N ILE A 24 1.59 9.95 2.17
CA ILE A 24 2.61 10.84 1.57
C ILE A 24 3.27 11.71 2.67
N GLY A 25 2.47 12.13 3.65
CA GLY A 25 2.87 13.09 4.67
C GLY A 25 2.73 14.52 4.19
N ARG A 26 3.34 15.45 4.93
CA ARG A 26 3.14 16.89 4.73
C ARG A 26 4.23 17.55 3.88
N ASP A 27 5.47 17.21 4.14
CA ASP A 27 6.62 17.94 3.58
C ASP A 27 7.17 17.23 2.33
N HIS A 28 7.68 18.03 1.37
CA HIS A 28 8.29 17.57 0.11
C HIS A 28 7.40 16.61 -0.69
N VAL A 29 6.08 16.84 -0.69
CA VAL A 29 5.07 15.97 -1.33
C VAL A 29 5.42 15.66 -2.79
N VAL A 30 5.78 16.68 -3.57
CA VAL A 30 6.12 16.52 -5.00
C VAL A 30 7.35 15.64 -5.19
N ASP A 31 8.41 15.85 -4.41
CA ASP A 31 9.64 15.07 -4.52
C ASP A 31 9.45 13.63 -4.07
N LYS A 32 8.65 13.40 -3.02
CA LYS A 32 8.25 12.06 -2.58
C LYS A 32 7.47 11.32 -3.66
N ILE A 33 6.53 11.98 -4.33
CA ILE A 33 5.77 11.37 -5.43
C ILE A 33 6.69 11.05 -6.62
N ARG A 34 7.61 11.94 -7.00
CA ARG A 34 8.60 11.67 -8.06
C ARG A 34 9.47 10.46 -7.74
N ARG A 35 9.97 10.36 -6.51
CA ARG A 35 10.74 9.20 -6.05
C ARG A 35 9.89 7.93 -6.05
N PHE A 36 8.65 8.01 -5.56
CA PHE A 36 7.72 6.89 -5.57
C PHE A 36 7.50 6.36 -6.97
N VAL A 37 7.20 7.21 -7.97
CA VAL A 37 7.02 6.78 -9.36
C VAL A 37 8.25 6.03 -9.88
N SER A 38 9.45 6.55 -9.61
CA SER A 38 10.70 5.90 -10.01
C SER A 38 10.90 4.51 -9.39
N ILE A 39 10.52 4.32 -8.12
CA ILE A 39 10.61 3.02 -7.42
C ILE A 39 9.49 2.09 -7.88
N TYR A 40 8.29 2.64 -8.09
CA TYR A 40 7.12 1.90 -8.54
C TYR A 40 7.39 1.21 -9.87
N ASP A 41 7.89 1.96 -10.86
CA ASP A 41 8.19 1.42 -12.19
C ASP A 41 9.30 0.37 -12.17
N LYS A 42 10.27 0.49 -11.24
CA LYS A 42 11.41 -0.43 -11.15
C LYS A 42 11.14 -1.70 -10.36
N ALA A 43 10.26 -1.65 -9.35
CA ALA A 43 10.19 -2.71 -8.34
C ALA A 43 8.78 -3.10 -7.89
N LEU A 44 7.77 -2.22 -7.99
CA LEU A 44 6.46 -2.46 -7.38
C LEU A 44 5.33 -2.72 -8.38
N LYS A 45 5.51 -2.30 -9.65
CA LYS A 45 4.47 -2.40 -10.68
C LYS A 45 3.90 -3.81 -10.82
N ASP A 46 4.76 -4.82 -10.86
CA ASP A 46 4.34 -6.21 -11.07
C ASP A 46 3.70 -6.85 -9.82
N GLN A 47 3.91 -6.24 -8.64
CA GLN A 47 3.41 -6.74 -7.36
C GLN A 47 2.26 -5.88 -6.82
N ILE A 48 1.73 -4.91 -7.60
CA ILE A 48 0.74 -3.95 -7.10
C ILE A 48 -0.56 -4.61 -6.62
N SER A 49 -0.92 -5.75 -7.19
CA SER A 49 -2.03 -6.60 -6.77
C SER A 49 -1.82 -7.26 -5.40
N ASN A 50 -0.60 -7.25 -4.86
CA ASN A 50 -0.25 -7.78 -3.55
C ASN A 50 0.00 -6.67 -2.52
N ILE A 51 -0.01 -5.39 -2.90
CA ILE A 51 0.28 -4.27 -2.00
C ILE A 51 -1.01 -3.75 -1.38
N ALA A 52 -1.05 -3.66 -0.05
CA ALA A 52 -2.13 -3.02 0.69
C ALA A 52 -1.86 -1.52 0.88
N ARG A 53 -0.65 -1.17 1.31
CA ARG A 53 -0.28 0.21 1.67
C ARG A 53 1.17 0.52 1.30
N ILE A 54 1.43 1.77 0.94
CA ILE A 54 2.75 2.35 0.71
C ILE A 54 2.91 3.58 1.60
N ASP A 55 4.02 3.68 2.32
CA ASP A 55 4.32 4.83 3.19
C ASP A 55 5.58 5.57 2.70
N LEU A 56 5.38 6.80 2.25
CA LEU A 56 6.41 7.70 1.71
C LEU A 56 6.91 8.72 2.75
N ARG A 57 6.49 8.60 4.02
CA ARG A 57 6.90 9.56 5.07
C ARG A 57 8.38 9.47 5.42
N TYR A 58 9.07 8.41 5.00
CA TYR A 58 10.50 8.20 5.24
C TYR A 58 11.39 9.01 4.26
N PRO A 59 12.31 9.85 4.75
CA PRO A 59 13.09 10.77 3.90
C PRO A 59 13.93 10.11 2.81
N ASN A 60 14.38 8.87 3.03
CA ASN A 60 15.32 8.16 2.16
C ASN A 60 14.74 6.87 1.57
N GLY A 61 13.44 6.63 1.72
CA GLY A 61 12.85 5.37 1.27
C GLY A 61 11.33 5.36 1.33
N LEU A 62 10.77 4.17 1.21
CA LEU A 62 9.34 3.91 1.42
C LEU A 62 9.18 2.55 2.11
N ALA A 63 8.09 2.40 2.84
CA ALA A 63 7.68 1.11 3.39
C ALA A 63 6.49 0.56 2.58
N VAL A 64 6.46 -0.75 2.38
CA VAL A 64 5.36 -1.46 1.70
C VAL A 64 4.74 -2.44 2.69
N ALA A 65 3.44 -2.31 2.89
CA ALA A 65 2.64 -3.33 3.57
C ALA A 65 1.96 -4.19 2.51
N TRP A 66 2.20 -5.49 2.57
CA TRP A 66 1.62 -6.48 1.68
C TRP A 66 0.24 -6.89 2.19
N ARG A 67 -0.65 -7.28 1.28
CA ARG A 67 -1.90 -7.94 1.62
C ARG A 67 -1.57 -9.31 2.23
N GLU A 68 -2.35 -9.72 3.22
CA GLU A 68 -2.26 -11.09 3.72
C GLU A 68 -2.57 -12.04 2.55
N PRO A 69 -1.74 -13.06 2.28
CA PRO A 69 -2.10 -14.08 1.31
C PRO A 69 -3.41 -14.70 1.78
N VAL A 70 -4.40 -14.75 0.89
CA VAL A 70 -5.62 -15.51 1.13
C VAL A 70 -5.19 -16.97 1.20
N THR A 71 -4.85 -17.42 2.40
CA THR A 71 -4.67 -18.84 2.67
C THR A 71 -6.08 -19.39 2.57
N PRO A 72 -6.43 -20.18 1.54
CA PRO A 72 -7.73 -20.82 1.51
C PRO A 72 -7.76 -21.64 2.79
N ALA A 73 -8.70 -21.31 3.67
CA ALA A 73 -8.90 -22.02 4.91
C ALA A 73 -8.93 -23.50 4.55
N THR A 74 -7.89 -24.24 4.97
CA THR A 74 -7.93 -25.69 5.02
C THR A 74 -9.16 -25.97 5.88
N VAL A 75 -10.26 -26.30 5.21
CA VAL A 75 -11.37 -27.05 5.77
C VAL A 75 -10.73 -28.35 6.22
N ALA A 76 -10.19 -28.33 7.43
CA ALA A 76 -9.65 -29.48 8.09
C ALA A 76 -10.82 -30.43 8.28
N THR A 77 -10.82 -31.46 7.45
CA THR A 77 -11.57 -32.70 7.60
C THR A 77 -11.46 -33.19 9.04
N ALA A 78 -12.38 -32.79 9.90
CA ALA A 78 -12.68 -33.53 11.12
C ALA A 78 -13.64 -34.66 10.72
N SER A 79 -13.07 -35.69 10.09
CA SER A 79 -13.68 -37.02 10.11
C SER A 79 -13.39 -37.58 11.49
N ALA A 80 -14.40 -37.58 12.36
CA ALA A 80 -14.37 -38.27 13.63
C ALA A 80 -15.77 -38.85 13.89
N VAL A 81 -15.92 -40.11 13.51
CA VAL A 81 -16.63 -41.18 14.23
C VAL A 81 -17.86 -40.75 15.02
N GLN A 82 -19.05 -41.10 14.51
CA GLN A 82 -20.09 -41.85 15.23
C GLN A 82 -21.13 -42.40 14.26
#